data_AF-A0A9Q0IKA8-F1
#
_entry.id   AF-A0A9Q0IKA8-F1
#
_cell.length_a   1.000
_cell.length_b   1.000
_cell.length_c   1.000
_cell.angle_alpha   90.00
_cell.angle_beta   90.00
_cell.angle_gamma   90.00
#
_symmetry.space_group_name_H-M   'P 1'
#
loop_
_entity.id
_entity.type
_entity.pdbx_description
1 polymer ?
#
loop_
_entity_poly.entity_id
_entity_poly.type
_entity_poly.pdbx_seq_one_letter_code
_entity_poly.pdbx_strand_id
1 'polypeptide(L)' 'MGDMSNSSDFYAKNQRSENSHAGGFGCSVAELRSLMEQRAAEAVLRVQEDYGGVEGLCSRLNTSPTE' A
#
# COMPACT_ATOMS: atom_id res chain seq x y z
N MET A 1 5.87 -44.12 -12.24
CA MET A 1 4.89 -43.06 -11.93
C MET A 1 5.50 -42.21 -10.83
N GLY A 2 5.84 -40.96 -11.13
CA GLY A 2 6.65 -40.10 -10.26
C GLY A 2 5.89 -39.59 -9.04
N ASP A 3 6.59 -39.57 -7.90
CA ASP A 3 6.27 -38.78 -6.72
C ASP A 3 6.49 -37.29 -7.06
N MET A 4 5.53 -36.44 -6.75
CA MET A 4 5.74 -34.99 -6.80
C MET A 4 4.92 -34.30 -5.72
N SER A 5 5.33 -34.58 -4.48
CA SER A 5 5.06 -33.71 -3.35
C SER A 5 5.90 -32.44 -3.50
N ASN A 6 5.26 -31.29 -3.73
CA ASN A 6 5.68 -29.93 -3.32
C ASN A 6 5.12 -28.87 -4.29
N SER A 7 4.06 -28.15 -3.89
CA SER A 7 3.96 -26.71 -4.18
C SER A 7 2.78 -26.01 -3.46
N SER A 8 2.33 -26.47 -2.29
CA SER A 8 1.42 -25.64 -1.47
C SER A 8 2.14 -24.46 -0.81
N ASP A 9 3.47 -24.47 -0.81
CA ASP A 9 4.32 -23.38 -0.33
C ASP A 9 4.49 -22.24 -1.34
N PHE A 10 3.97 -22.37 -2.57
CA PHE A 10 4.04 -21.28 -3.56
C PHE A 10 2.97 -20.21 -3.40
N TYR A 11 1.95 -20.43 -2.56
CA TYR A 11 1.08 -19.34 -2.09
C TYR A 11 1.73 -18.51 -0.96
N ALA A 12 2.90 -18.92 -0.47
CA ALA A 12 3.70 -18.11 0.47
C ALA A 12 4.56 -17.06 -0.24
N LYS A 13 4.35 -16.81 -1.54
CA LYS A 13 5.15 -15.87 -2.32
C LYS A 13 4.34 -14.63 -2.71
N ASN A 14 4.55 -13.58 -1.93
CA ASN A 14 4.60 -12.21 -2.44
C ASN A 14 3.30 -11.53 -2.93
N GLN A 15 2.20 -11.58 -2.17
CA GLN A 15 1.18 -10.52 -2.30
C GLN A 15 1.37 -9.39 -1.27
N ARG A 16 2.59 -9.24 -0.74
CA ARG A 16 3.03 -8.04 -0.04
C ARG A 16 4.04 -7.37 -0.95
N SER A 17 3.66 -6.24 -1.54
CA SER A 17 4.54 -5.37 -2.33
C SER A 17 4.84 -5.85 -3.75
N GLU A 18 3.80 -5.96 -4.59
CA GLU A 18 4.02 -5.78 -6.03
C GLU A 18 3.89 -4.29 -6.34
N ASN A 19 5.01 -3.69 -6.73
CA ASN A 19 5.13 -2.43 -7.45
C ASN A 19 5.39 -1.14 -6.65
N SER A 20 6.36 -1.18 -5.73
CA SER A 20 7.27 -0.02 -5.50
C SER A 20 8.34 0.10 -6.60
N HIS A 21 8.07 -0.41 -7.81
CA HIS A 21 9.01 -0.46 -8.92
C HIS A 21 8.82 0.76 -9.83
N ALA A 22 9.49 1.86 -9.45
CA ALA A 22 10.10 2.88 -10.30
C ALA A 22 10.10 4.22 -9.56
N GLY A 23 11.18 4.54 -8.86
CA GLY A 23 11.50 5.91 -8.46
C GLY A 23 10.44 6.65 -7.63
N GLY A 24 10.46 6.45 -6.32
CA GLY A 24 10.40 7.59 -5.40
C GLY A 24 9.11 7.89 -4.64
N PHE A 25 8.14 6.97 -4.52
CA PHE A 25 7.00 7.17 -3.62
C PHE A 25 6.75 5.97 -2.71
N GLY A 26 6.48 6.23 -1.43
CA GLY A 26 6.20 5.24 -0.38
C GLY A 26 4.74 4.80 -0.30
N CYS A 27 3.96 5.05 -1.37
CA CYS A 27 2.56 4.69 -1.49
C CYS A 27 2.24 4.32 -2.95
N SER A 28 1.47 3.25 -3.15
CA SER A 28 1.08 2.76 -4.47
C SER A 28 -0.18 3.48 -4.98
N VAL A 29 -0.34 3.62 -6.29
CA VAL A 29 -1.56 4.22 -6.89
C VAL A 29 -2.83 3.47 -6.46
N ALA A 30 -2.75 2.15 -6.30
CA ALA A 30 -3.86 1.33 -5.81
C ALA A 30 -4.28 1.71 -4.37
N GLU A 31 -3.30 1.92 -3.48
CA GLU A 31 -3.55 2.33 -2.09
C GLU A 31 -4.18 3.73 -2.04
N LEU A 32 -3.66 4.66 -2.85
CA LEU A 32 -4.21 6.01 -2.95
C LEU A 32 -5.64 6.00 -3.50
N ARG A 33 -5.93 5.16 -4.50
CA ARG A 33 -7.27 5.00 -5.05
C ARG A 33 -8.23 4.47 -3.99
N SER A 34 -7.87 3.41 -3.27
CA SER A 34 -8.70 2.86 -2.19
C SER A 34 -8.96 3.88 -1.08
N LEU A 35 -7.98 4.74 -0.79
CA LEU A 35 -8.14 5.84 0.16
C LEU A 35 -9.13 6.90 -0.35
N MET A 36 -9.05 7.29 -1.63
CA MET A 36 -9.95 8.27 -2.25
C MET A 36 -11.37 7.73 -2.50
N GLU A 37 -11.53 6.41 -2.57
CA GLU A 37 -12.83 5.73 -2.65
C GLU A 37 -13.59 5.78 -1.31
N GLN A 38 -12.87 5.92 -0.19
CA GLN A 38 -13.47 6.10 1.13
C GLN A 38 -14.12 7.49 1.24
N ARG A 39 -15.35 7.55 1.75
CA ARG A 39 -16.10 8.81 1.92
C ARG A 39 -16.16 9.20 3.38
N ALA A 40 -16.10 10.51 3.64
CA ALA A 40 -16.33 11.12 4.95
C ALA A 40 -15.30 10.66 6.02
N ALA A 41 -15.73 10.54 7.28
CA ALA A 41 -14.85 10.35 8.44
C ALA A 41 -14.00 9.08 8.39
N GLU A 42 -14.44 8.05 7.67
CA GLU A 42 -13.71 6.79 7.52
C GLU A 42 -12.36 7.01 6.81
N ALA A 43 -12.33 7.87 5.79
CA ALA A 43 -11.09 8.21 5.10
C ALA A 43 -10.08 8.89 6.05
N VAL A 44 -10.56 9.78 6.92
CA VAL A 44 -9.70 10.50 7.88
C VAL A 44 -9.08 9.53 8.90
N LEU A 45 -9.87 8.58 9.40
CA LEU A 45 -9.37 7.56 10.32
C LEU A 45 -8.31 6.68 9.65
N ARG A 46 -8.55 6.23 8.42
CA ARG A 46 -7.58 5.43 7.68
C ARG A 46 -6.29 6.19 7.37
N VAL A 47 -6.37 7.47 7.01
CA VAL A 47 -5.16 8.31 6.88
C VAL A 47 -4.38 8.34 8.20
N GLN A 48 -5.08 8.48 9.33
CA GLN A 48 -4.43 8.53 10.63
C GLN A 48 -3.79 7.20 11.04
N GLU A 49 -4.46 6.08 10.81
CA GLU A 49 -4.00 4.73 11.18
C GLU A 49 -2.91 4.19 10.25
N ASP A 50 -3.11 4.28 8.93
CA ASP A 50 -2.22 3.67 7.95
C ASP A 50 -0.98 4.54 7.64
N TYR A 51 -1.15 5.87 7.70
CA TYR A 51 -0.13 6.82 7.27
C TYR A 51 0.38 7.72 8.39
N GLY A 52 -0.19 7.67 9.60
CA GLY A 52 0.18 8.57 10.69
C GLY A 52 -0.36 10.00 10.50
N GLY A 53 -1.40 10.16 9.69
CA GLY A 53 -1.99 11.46 9.38
C GLY A 53 -1.56 12.01 8.02
N VAL A 54 -1.99 13.24 7.73
CA VAL A 54 -1.70 13.93 6.45
C VAL A 54 -0.19 14.11 6.26
N GLU A 55 0.56 14.42 7.33
CA GLU A 55 2.01 14.60 7.27
C GLU A 55 2.75 13.34 6.82
N GLY A 56 2.39 12.17 7.34
CA GLY A 56 3.04 10.92 6.96
C GLY A 56 2.63 10.44 5.56
N LEU A 57 1.41 10.76 5.11
CA LEU A 57 1.01 10.56 3.71
C LEU A 57 1.83 11.45 2.77
N CYS A 58 1.97 12.75 3.07
CA CYS A 58 2.76 13.70 2.29
C CYS A 58 4.25 13.33 2.25
N SER A 59 4.82 12.90 3.38
CA SER A 59 6.22 12.42 3.44
C SER A 59 6.45 11.23 2.51
N ARG A 60 5.52 10.26 2.46
CA ARG A 60 5.61 9.11 1.53
C ARG A 60 5.42 9.52 0.08
N LEU A 61 4.60 10.54 -0.18
CA LEU A 61 4.40 11.09 -1.50
C LEU A 61 5.47 12.12 -1.89
N ASN A 62 6.51 12.34 -1.06
CA ASN A 62 7.52 13.38 -1.26
C ASN A 62 6.90 14.76 -1.56
N THR A 63 5.77 15.07 -0.91
CA THR A 63 5.07 16.36 -0.98
C THR A 63 5.13 17.05 0.37
N SER A 64 4.94 18.36 0.35
CA SER A 64 4.64 19.11 1.58
C SER A 64 3.17 18.86 1.95
N PRO A 65 2.83 18.75 3.26
CA PRO A 65 1.44 18.76 3.72
C PRO A 65 0.74 20.11 3.48
N THR A 66 1.52 21.12 3.13
CA THR A 66 1.11 22.48 2.82
C THR A 66 1.90 22.99 1.62
N GLU A 67 1.19 23.27 0.54
CA GLU A 67 1.36 24.50 -0.24
C GLU A 67 0.29 25.50 0.23
#